data_AF-A0A2V7WKJ2-F1
#
_entry.id   AF-A0A2V7WKJ2-F1
#
_cell.length_a   1.000
_cell.length_b   1.000
_cell.length_c   1.000
_cell.angle_alpha   90.00
_cell.angle_beta   90.00
_cell.angle_gamma   90.00
#
_symmetry.space_group_name_H-M   'P 1'
#
loop_
_entity.id
_entity.type
_entity.pdbx_description
1 polymer ?
#
loop_
_entity_poly.entity_id
_entity_poly.type
_entity_poly.pdbx_seq_one_letter_code
_entity_poly.pdbx_strand_id
1 'polypeptide(L)'
;MNESRTCGQGLAETSELPGKLAEVIGAIGEILEIHMKALDLEDNDSRIEHEAYRELAGDHRRIAAGLEEIARRMSGYRDLPMGRHDPKLMSSPKAVEAFDELVSRETELLALLEVRLERDREMRAQMRSTGS
;
A
#
# COMPACT_ATOMS: atom_id res chain seq x y z
N MET A 1 27.83 -2.66 15.75
CA MET A 1 28.41 -1.42 15.22
C MET A 1 27.37 -0.83 14.29
N ASN A 2 26.79 0.33 14.65
CA ASN A 2 25.74 0.96 13.86
C ASN A 2 26.44 1.80 12.78
N GLU A 3 26.78 1.19 11.65
CA GLU A 3 27.28 1.95 10.51
C GLU A 3 26.20 2.95 10.12
N SER A 4 26.54 4.25 10.18
CA SER A 4 25.64 5.34 9.80
C SER A 4 25.31 5.19 8.32
N ARG A 5 24.14 4.63 8.02
CA ARG A 5 23.62 4.54 6.65
C ARG A 5 23.54 5.93 6.03
N THR A 6 23.83 6.02 4.75
CA THR A 6 23.58 7.27 4.00
C THR A 6 22.08 7.47 3.81
N CYS A 7 21.66 8.71 3.50
CA CYS A 7 20.24 8.98 3.16
C CYS A 7 19.77 8.16 1.95
N GLY A 8 20.64 7.92 0.96
CA GLY A 8 20.32 7.07 -0.20
C GLY A 8 20.04 5.62 0.18
N GLN A 9 20.89 5.05 1.04
CA GLN A 9 20.66 3.71 1.60
C GLN A 9 19.37 3.66 2.43
N GLY A 10 19.09 4.68 3.24
CA GLY A 10 17.85 4.78 4.01
C GLY A 10 16.58 4.88 3.15
N LEU A 11 16.63 5.61 2.03
CA LEU A 11 15.52 5.64 1.06
C LEU A 11 15.31 4.27 0.41
N ALA A 12 16.40 3.60 0.01
CA ALA A 12 16.30 2.29 -0.61
C ALA A 12 15.73 1.24 0.34
N GLU A 13 16.11 1.25 1.61
CA GLU A 13 15.56 0.34 2.63
C GLU A 13 14.07 0.62 2.89
N THR A 14 13.66 1.88 2.98
CA THR A 14 12.25 2.25 3.23
C THR A 14 11.35 2.12 2.01
N SER A 15 11.90 1.77 0.84
CA SER A 15 11.13 1.50 -0.39
C SER A 15 10.20 0.29 -0.29
N GLU A 16 10.43 -0.60 0.68
CA GLU A 16 9.59 -1.78 0.90
C GLU A 16 8.14 -1.41 1.22
N LEU A 17 7.92 -0.36 2.03
CA LEU A 17 6.57 0.05 2.45
C LEU A 17 5.67 0.43 1.26
N PRO A 18 6.04 1.38 0.37
CA PRO A 18 5.21 1.67 -0.79
C PRO A 18 5.06 0.46 -1.73
N GLY A 19 6.07 -0.40 -1.85
CA GLY A 19 5.97 -1.65 -2.63
C GLY A 19 4.90 -2.60 -2.07
N LYS A 20 4.89 -2.83 -0.75
CA LYS A 20 3.88 -3.67 -0.09
C LYS A 20 2.48 -3.08 -0.16
N LEU A 21 2.36 -1.76 -0.03
CA LEU A 21 1.08 -1.08 -0.23
C LEU A 21 0.59 -1.23 -1.68
N ALA A 22 1.48 -1.17 -2.68
CA ALA A 22 1.12 -1.43 -4.07
C ALA A 22 0.54 -2.83 -4.27
N GLU A 23 1.18 -3.85 -3.70
CA GLU A 23 0.71 -5.25 -3.76
C GLU A 23 -0.69 -5.40 -3.15
N VAL A 24 -0.91 -4.85 -1.95
CA VAL A 24 -2.21 -4.96 -1.24
C VAL A 24 -3.31 -4.24 -2.01
N ILE A 25 -3.07 -3.00 -2.46
CA ILE A 25 -4.06 -2.21 -3.20
C ILE A 25 -4.35 -2.84 -4.57
N GLY A 26 -3.33 -3.35 -5.26
CA GLY A 26 -3.49 -4.07 -6.52
C GLY A 26 -4.36 -5.31 -6.37
N ALA A 27 -4.12 -6.13 -5.33
CA ALA A 27 -4.90 -7.32 -5.05
C ALA A 27 -6.39 -7.02 -4.79
N ILE A 28 -6.72 -5.89 -4.15
CA ILE A 28 -8.11 -5.46 -3.99
C ILE A 28 -8.75 -5.18 -5.35
N GLY A 29 -8.04 -4.47 -6.24
CA GLY A 29 -8.50 -4.22 -7.61
C GLY A 29 -8.76 -5.52 -8.39
N GLU A 30 -7.84 -6.49 -8.30
CA GLU A 30 -7.99 -7.80 -8.95
C GLU A 30 -9.23 -8.57 -8.45
N ILE A 31 -9.51 -8.52 -7.14
CA ILE A 31 -10.71 -9.15 -6.56
C ILE A 31 -11.98 -8.52 -7.16
N LEU A 32 -12.03 -7.19 -7.28
CA LEU A 32 -13.18 -6.50 -7.89
C LEU A 32 -13.34 -6.88 -9.37
N GLU A 33 -12.24 -7.02 -10.11
CA GLU A 33 -12.26 -7.45 -11.50
C GLU A 33 -12.76 -8.89 -11.69
N ILE A 34 -12.42 -9.78 -10.76
CA ILE A 34 -12.93 -11.15 -10.75
C ILE A 34 -14.42 -11.14 -10.41
N HIS A 35 -14.82 -10.37 -9.40
CA HIS A 35 -16.22 -10.27 -8.96
C HIS A 35 -17.14 -9.80 -10.09
N MET A 36 -16.74 -8.77 -10.82
CA MET A 36 -17.53 -8.25 -11.96
C MET A 36 -17.85 -9.31 -13.02
N LYS A 37 -16.99 -10.32 -13.19
CA LYS A 37 -17.21 -11.41 -14.17
C LYS A 37 -18.32 -12.37 -13.74
N ALA A 38 -18.69 -12.38 -12.47
CA ALA A 38 -19.75 -13.21 -11.93
C ALA A 38 -21.14 -12.54 -12.02
N LEU A 39 -21.20 -11.25 -12.38
CA LEU A 39 -22.45 -10.50 -12.46
C LEU A 39 -23.24 -10.86 -13.72
N ASP A 40 -24.55 -11.04 -13.56
CA ASP A 40 -25.48 -11.20 -14.68
C ASP A 40 -25.84 -9.83 -15.26
N LEU A 41 -25.30 -9.49 -16.43
CA LEU A 41 -25.52 -8.17 -17.03
C LEU A 41 -26.90 -8.01 -17.69
N GLU A 42 -27.75 -9.04 -17.71
CA GLU A 42 -29.16 -8.87 -18.06
C GLU A 42 -29.96 -8.23 -16.90
N ASP A 43 -29.45 -8.33 -15.67
CA ASP A 43 -30.01 -7.66 -14.50
C ASP A 43 -29.52 -6.20 -14.37
N ASN A 44 -30.45 -5.27 -14.12
CA ASN A 44 -30.13 -3.85 -14.06
C ASN A 44 -29.30 -3.48 -12.83
N ASP A 45 -29.54 -4.12 -11.69
CA ASP A 45 -28.79 -3.83 -10.47
C ASP A 45 -27.34 -4.31 -10.62
N SER A 46 -27.15 -5.49 -11.21
CA SER A 46 -25.84 -6.05 -11.58
C SER A 46 -25.07 -5.14 -12.54
N ARG A 47 -25.74 -4.43 -13.47
CA ARG A 47 -25.07 -3.45 -14.34
C ARG A 47 -24.58 -2.22 -13.58
N ILE A 48 -25.34 -1.75 -12.59
CA ILE A 48 -24.93 -0.63 -11.72
C ILE A 48 -23.72 -1.05 -10.87
N GLU A 49 -23.77 -2.25 -10.28
CA GLU A 49 -22.66 -2.80 -9.51
C GLU A 49 -21.39 -2.98 -10.38
N HIS A 50 -21.54 -3.53 -11.58
CA HIS A 50 -20.43 -3.70 -12.51
C HIS A 50 -19.77 -2.37 -12.84
N GLU A 51 -20.55 -1.30 -13.10
CA GLU A 51 -19.99 0.02 -13.38
C GLU A 51 -19.18 0.57 -12.20
N ALA A 52 -19.75 0.52 -11.00
CA ALA A 52 -19.08 0.99 -9.79
C ALA A 52 -17.76 0.23 -9.54
N TYR A 53 -17.78 -1.09 -9.71
CA TYR A 53 -16.60 -1.93 -9.46
C TYR A 53 -15.54 -1.72 -10.53
N ARG A 54 -15.94 -1.41 -11.77
CA ARG A 54 -15.02 -1.10 -12.85
C ARG A 54 -14.23 0.18 -12.56
N GLU A 55 -14.92 1.23 -12.12
CA GLU A 55 -14.27 2.49 -11.74
C GLU A 55 -13.29 2.27 -10.58
N LEU A 56 -13.75 1.58 -9.52
CA LEU A 56 -12.92 1.30 -8.35
C LEU A 56 -11.71 0.42 -8.68
N ALA A 57 -11.87 -0.63 -9.49
CA ALA A 57 -10.77 -1.47 -9.93
C ALA A 57 -9.72 -0.67 -10.72
N GLY A 58 -10.17 0.22 -11.61
CA GLY A 58 -9.30 1.14 -12.34
C GLY A 58 -8.49 2.05 -11.41
N ASP A 59 -9.13 2.61 -10.38
CA ASP A 59 -8.47 3.46 -9.40
C ASP A 59 -7.45 2.70 -8.54
N HIS A 60 -7.79 1.51 -8.05
CA HIS A 60 -6.86 0.66 -7.31
C HIS A 60 -5.63 0.34 -8.14
N ARG A 61 -5.82 -0.07 -9.41
CA ARG A 61 -4.71 -0.38 -10.33
C ARG A 61 -3.81 0.83 -10.55
N ARG A 62 -4.39 2.01 -10.76
CA ARG A 62 -3.66 3.26 -10.96
C ARG A 62 -2.85 3.67 -9.72
N ILE A 63 -3.43 3.53 -8.53
CA ILE A 63 -2.77 3.85 -7.27
C ILE A 63 -1.64 2.85 -7.00
N ALA A 64 -1.88 1.55 -7.20
CA ALA A 64 -0.86 0.51 -7.05
C ALA A 64 0.34 0.77 -7.95
N ALA A 65 0.13 1.08 -9.24
CA ALA A 65 1.21 1.41 -10.16
C ALA A 65 2.01 2.66 -9.72
N GLY A 66 1.33 3.67 -9.16
CA GLY A 66 2.00 4.86 -8.62
C GLY A 66 2.89 4.54 -7.41
N LEU A 67 2.40 3.69 -6.50
CA LEU A 67 3.15 3.23 -5.32
C LEU A 67 4.35 2.36 -5.72
N GLU A 68 4.17 1.47 -6.69
CA GLU A 68 5.26 0.65 -7.24
C GLU A 68 6.36 1.52 -7.87
N GLU A 69 5.99 2.55 -8.63
CA GLU A 69 6.95 3.48 -9.22
C GLU A 69 7.72 4.27 -8.15
N ILE A 70 7.05 4.69 -7.07
CA ILE A 70 7.71 5.32 -5.92
C ILE A 70 8.72 4.36 -5.29
N ALA A 71 8.31 3.12 -5.00
CA ALA A 71 9.18 2.10 -4.44
C ALA A 71 10.41 1.85 -5.32
N ARG A 72 10.20 1.71 -6.63
CA ARG A 72 11.27 1.52 -7.62
C ARG A 72 12.27 2.67 -7.61
N ARG A 73 11.79 3.92 -7.59
CA ARG A 73 12.64 5.11 -7.54
C ARG A 73 13.41 5.19 -6.22
N MET A 74 12.75 4.96 -5.09
CA MET A 74 13.39 4.96 -3.77
C MET A 74 14.49 3.90 -3.69
N SER A 75 14.21 2.67 -4.14
CA SER A 75 15.20 1.59 -4.25
C SER A 75 16.39 1.99 -5.14
N GLY A 76 16.12 2.64 -6.27
CA GLY A 76 17.15 3.15 -7.18
C GLY A 76 18.04 4.27 -6.62
N TYR A 77 17.64 4.92 -5.52
CA TYR A 77 18.44 5.95 -4.86
C TYR A 77 19.45 5.41 -3.84
N ARG A 78 19.68 4.10 -3.79
CA ARG A 78 20.64 3.46 -2.85
C ARG A 78 22.01 4.15 -2.83
N ASP A 79 22.53 4.49 -4.00
CA ASP A 79 23.85 5.10 -4.17
C ASP A 79 23.79 6.64 -4.29
N LEU A 80 22.68 7.25 -3.88
CA LEU A 80 22.51 8.71 -3.92
C LEU A 80 23.57 9.40 -3.05
N PRO A 81 24.37 10.34 -3.60
CA PRO A 81 25.37 11.06 -2.84
C PRO A 81 24.74 11.88 -1.70
N MET A 82 25.32 11.78 -0.50
CA MET A 82 24.82 12.53 0.65
C MET A 82 25.25 14.00 0.55
N GLY A 83 24.26 14.89 0.42
CA GLY A 83 24.46 16.34 0.49
C GLY A 83 24.86 16.80 1.90
N ARG A 84 25.27 18.08 2.01
CA ARG A 84 25.45 18.72 3.31
C ARG A 84 24.09 18.92 3.97
N HIS A 85 23.97 18.55 5.24
CA HIS A 85 22.77 18.74 6.05
C HIS A 85 23.07 19.71 7.20
N ASP A 86 22.08 20.48 7.62
CA ASP A 86 22.12 21.18 8.91
C ASP A 86 21.68 20.19 10.01
N PRO A 87 22.59 19.74 10.89
CA PRO A 87 22.25 18.78 11.93
C PRO A 87 21.19 19.32 12.90
N LYS A 88 21.13 20.65 13.14
CA LYS A 88 20.14 21.23 14.04
C LYS A 88 18.73 21.19 13.47
N LEU A 89 18.57 21.32 12.16
CA LEU A 89 17.28 21.18 11.49
C LEU A 89 16.84 19.72 11.46
N MET A 90 17.77 18.80 11.16
CA MET A 90 17.51 17.35 11.11
C MET A 90 17.05 16.78 12.46
N SER A 91 17.47 17.36 13.58
CA SER A 91 17.06 16.97 14.93
C SER A 91 16.20 18.04 15.61
N SER A 92 15.56 18.93 14.83
CA SER A 92 14.69 19.96 15.40
C SER A 92 13.44 19.32 16.03
N PRO A 93 12.79 19.98 17.02
CA PRO A 93 11.54 19.47 17.59
C PRO A 93 10.48 19.13 16.53
N LYS A 94 10.40 19.91 15.45
CA LYS A 94 9.48 19.67 14.33
C LYS A 94 9.83 18.41 13.53
N ALA A 95 11.12 18.11 13.36
CA ALA A 95 11.55 16.88 12.68
C ALA A 95 11.21 15.64 13.51
N VAL A 96 11.36 15.73 14.84
CA VAL A 96 10.97 14.67 15.77
C VAL A 96 9.45 14.49 15.77
N GLU A 97 8.68 15.58 15.89
CA GLU A 97 7.21 15.54 15.86
C GLU A 97 6.67 14.89 14.58
N ALA A 98 7.23 15.22 13.41
CA ALA A 98 6.83 14.59 12.16
C ALA A 98 7.10 13.07 12.14
N PHE A 99 8.18 12.62 12.80
CA PHE A 99 8.49 11.20 12.90
C PHE A 99 7.60 10.49 13.93
N ASP A 100 7.28 11.14 15.05
CA ASP A 100 6.32 10.64 16.03
C ASP A 100 4.93 10.44 15.41
N GLU A 101 4.49 11.39 14.59
CA GLU A 101 3.25 11.26 13.82
C GLU A 101 3.30 10.08 12.85
N LEU A 102 4.40 9.89 12.12
CA LEU A 102 4.58 8.74 11.22
C LEU A 102 4.43 7.42 11.99
N VAL A 103 5.15 7.27 13.11
CA VAL A 103 5.08 6.06 13.95
C VAL A 103 3.66 5.81 14.46
N SER A 104 2.94 6.87 14.84
CA SER A 104 1.52 6.74 15.24
C SER A 104 0.65 6.22 14.10
N ARG A 105 0.82 6.75 12.88
CA ARG A 105 0.04 6.31 11.70
C ARG A 105 0.35 4.89 11.28
N GLU A 106 1.60 4.48 11.33
CA GLU A 106 1.99 3.10 11.05
C GLU A 106 1.40 2.13 12.09
N THR A 107 1.35 2.54 13.35
CA THR A 107 0.72 1.76 14.44
C THR A 107 -0.79 1.61 14.21
N GLU A 108 -1.48 2.70 13.85
CA GLU A 108 -2.91 2.67 13.51
C GLU A 108 -3.19 1.78 12.29
N LEU A 109 -2.35 1.87 11.26
CA LEU A 109 -2.45 1.04 10.06
C LEU A 109 -2.25 -0.45 10.38
N LEU A 110 -1.27 -0.78 11.23
CA LEU A 110 -1.04 -2.15 11.68
C LEU A 110 -2.29 -2.71 12.37
N ALA A 111 -2.86 -1.98 13.32
CA ALA A 111 -4.07 -2.41 14.04
C ALA A 111 -5.26 -2.61 13.09
N LEU A 112 -5.41 -1.73 12.09
CA LEU A 112 -6.43 -1.89 11.05
C LEU A 112 -6.22 -3.17 10.24
N LEU A 113 -4.99 -3.45 9.81
CA LEU A 113 -4.66 -4.62 9.01
C LEU A 113 -4.86 -5.92 9.79
N GLU A 114 -4.54 -5.95 11.08
CA GLU A 114 -4.78 -7.11 11.94
C GLU A 114 -6.27 -7.49 11.97
N VAL A 115 -7.15 -6.52 12.23
CA VAL A 115 -8.61 -6.72 12.24
C VAL A 115 -9.12 -7.14 10.86
N ARG A 116 -8.60 -6.53 9.79
CA ARG A 116 -9.04 -6.82 8.42
C ARG A 116 -8.63 -8.22 7.98
N LEU A 117 -7.44 -8.67 8.36
CA LEU A 117 -6.93 -10.00 8.02
C LEU A 117 -7.77 -11.13 8.61
N GLU A 118 -8.35 -10.95 9.79
CA GLU A 118 -9.29 -11.93 10.36
C GLU A 118 -10.51 -12.10 9.44
N ARG A 119 -11.14 -10.98 9.06
CA ARG A 119 -12.30 -10.98 8.16
C ARG A 119 -11.97 -11.52 6.77
N ASP A 120 -10.84 -11.12 6.20
CA ASP A 120 -10.42 -11.56 4.88
C ASP A 120 -10.15 -13.08 4.86
N ARG A 121 -9.62 -13.65 5.96
CA ARG A 121 -9.42 -15.09 6.11
C ARG A 121 -10.74 -15.84 6.22
N GLU A 122 -11.71 -15.33 6.96
CA GLU A 122 -13.06 -15.90 7.07
C GLU A 122 -13.76 -15.89 5.71
N MET A 123 -13.76 -14.75 5.02
CA MET A 123 -14.32 -14.62 3.66
C MET A 123 -13.67 -15.63 2.71
N ARG A 124 -12.34 -15.73 2.71
CA ARG A 124 -11.62 -16.71 1.89
C ARG A 124 -12.02 -18.16 2.21
N ALA A 125 -12.23 -18.49 3.49
CA ALA A 125 -12.67 -19.83 3.89
C ALA A 125 -14.08 -20.13 3.36
N GLN A 126 -15.00 -19.15 3.44
CA GLN A 126 -16.35 -19.27 2.89
C GLN A 126 -16.31 -19.49 1.37
N MET A 127 -15.57 -18.66 0.63
CA MET A 127 -15.42 -18.80 -0.84
C MET A 127 -14.93 -20.20 -1.25
N ARG A 128 -13.97 -20.78 -0.50
CA ARG A 128 -13.48 -22.13 -0.76
C ARG A 128 -14.52 -23.22 -0.49
N SER A 129 -15.36 -23.02 0.52
CA SER A 129 -16.44 -23.97 0.84
C SER A 129 -17.58 -23.94 -0.17
N THR A 130 -17.89 -22.77 -0.75
CA THR A 130 -18.93 -22.60 -1.77
C THR A 130 -18.48 -23.07 -3.16
N GLY A 131 -17.19 -22.97 -3.46
CA GLY A 131 -16.61 -23.43 -4.74
C GLY A 131 -16.19 -24.90 -4.79
N SER A 132 -16.45 -25.68 -3.73
CA SER A 132 -16.22 -27.14 -3.68
C SER A 132 -17.53 -27.90 -3.91
#